data_AF-A0A7Y1MPW5-F1
#
_entry.id   AF-A0A7Y1MPW5-F1
#
_cell.length_a   1.000
_cell.length_b   1.000
_cell.length_c   1.000
_cell.angle_alpha   90.00
_cell.angle_beta   90.00
_cell.angle_gamma   90.00
#
_symmetry.space_group_name_H-M   'P 1'
#
loop_
_entity.id
_entity.type
_entity.pdbx_description
1 polymer ?
#
loop_
_entity_poly.entity_id
_entity_poly.type
_entity_poly.pdbx_seq_one_letter_code
_entity_poly.pdbx_strand_id
1 'polypeptide(L)'
;MKKITILKRDENYSNIAGLSSSLEHSLRIRTKDFDSLIYDDELSKDNKIFYKNEFKIGNNKYDNQEIFDEILSKIKSEINANTKTDYEKVEADKQRKFKHKLMKFVSEADEHIKDYVLNAIDDFKRFDSEQYKILLESNNVKRINEKVNCLKSHCDLAEKLQASKLKKLKSDTNVVKEVILVIPKKNDIDVSEKTSDFLLQTAIEYYKENHPDNEILVGFSHSDESTNHCHLFINMKNLKTNEYDFVKQEQAIAERNKALSIREQPKPEDFEHPNRTEKRKSKLLLDAKNRWRGETLQRVFYKKFNQLSQQNNMKLEAVFNVKSSSTDEAYKFMNEQSKLPKHLRQLSFIHLQTETMQKKLEEQNEATNKVINTRKKNEVMIQKQIDDYSKRENSLKNLNVQIDNTEQSLKRLNTEEAQAKERVNKIKQDEETHKQSIIQFEEKQKESIKKFTLEYFTKIFDEMKTLYQQVLGLKPFFDRNLKQNRLGKVFFKNDLLDEEEFDSRVKEIVRTKSTSVLELYNSIDRHYDKNDKELEARTKKWTQKEVKHRAANNRTSENEFTHFLDRSAPESRPTNSQSRKNKYD
;
A
#
# COMPACT_ATOMS: atom_id res chain seq x y z
N MET A 1 1.61 7.35 -34.79
CA MET A 1 2.08 6.00 -35.19
C MET A 1 3.40 5.75 -34.48
N LYS A 2 3.66 4.53 -34.00
CA LYS A 2 4.93 4.16 -33.34
C LYS A 2 5.96 3.85 -34.42
N LYS A 3 7.08 4.57 -34.41
CA LYS A 3 8.19 4.34 -35.34
C LYS A 3 8.98 3.13 -34.91
N ILE A 4 9.15 2.16 -35.79
CA ILE A 4 9.83 0.90 -35.53
C ILE A 4 10.88 0.61 -36.59
N THR A 5 11.92 -0.10 -36.20
CA THR A 5 12.89 -0.69 -37.12
C THR A 5 12.47 -2.12 -37.45
N ILE A 6 12.59 -2.55 -38.71
CA ILE A 6 12.28 -3.92 -39.12
C ILE A 6 13.50 -4.51 -39.79
N LEU A 7 13.96 -5.66 -39.30
CA LEU A 7 15.00 -6.41 -39.97
C LEU A 7 14.35 -7.26 -41.07
N LYS A 8 14.67 -6.98 -42.32
CA LYS A 8 14.37 -7.86 -43.45
C LYS A 8 15.67 -8.57 -43.85
N ARG A 9 15.71 -9.89 -43.66
CA ARG A 9 16.82 -10.74 -44.06
C ARG A 9 16.36 -11.65 -45.20
N ASP A 10 17.22 -11.80 -46.19
CA ASP A 10 16.99 -12.67 -47.33
C ASP A 10 18.05 -13.76 -47.34
N GLU A 11 17.63 -15.02 -47.32
CA GLU A 11 18.50 -16.19 -47.49
C GLU A 11 18.18 -16.84 -48.83
N ASN A 12 19.21 -17.18 -49.60
CA ASN A 12 19.04 -17.81 -50.91
C ASN A 12 19.64 -19.22 -50.87
N TYR A 13 18.83 -20.22 -51.21
CA TYR A 13 19.23 -21.62 -51.17
C TYR A 13 19.55 -22.12 -52.57
N SER A 14 20.80 -22.51 -52.79
CA SER A 14 21.24 -23.37 -53.89
C SER A 14 21.36 -24.84 -53.48
N ASN A 15 21.50 -25.10 -52.18
CA ASN A 15 21.61 -26.44 -51.60
C ASN A 15 20.30 -26.86 -50.91
N ILE A 16 19.80 -28.05 -51.26
CA ILE A 16 18.59 -28.65 -50.69
C ILE A 16 18.72 -28.89 -49.18
N ALA A 17 19.91 -29.24 -48.67
CA ALA A 17 20.07 -29.53 -47.23
C ALA A 17 19.84 -28.28 -46.36
N GLY A 18 20.30 -27.11 -46.82
CA GLY A 18 20.06 -25.83 -46.14
C GLY A 18 18.58 -25.46 -46.13
N LEU A 19 17.92 -25.55 -47.31
CA LEU A 19 16.48 -25.33 -47.45
C LEU A 19 15.67 -26.27 -46.54
N SER A 20 15.99 -27.56 -46.57
CA SER A 20 15.35 -28.58 -45.74
C SER A 20 15.44 -28.22 -44.26
N SER A 21 16.63 -27.83 -43.78
CA SER A 21 16.81 -27.48 -42.38
C SER A 21 16.02 -26.23 -41.97
N SER A 22 15.90 -25.23 -42.86
CA SER A 22 15.12 -24.02 -42.57
C SER A 22 13.62 -24.31 -42.57
N LEU A 23 13.12 -25.05 -43.57
CA LEU A 23 11.73 -25.49 -43.63
C LEU A 23 11.32 -26.34 -42.44
N GLU A 24 12.14 -27.32 -42.02
CA GLU A 24 11.87 -28.14 -40.82
C GLU A 24 11.69 -27.28 -39.57
N HIS A 25 12.50 -26.22 -39.44
CA HIS A 25 12.42 -25.29 -38.31
C HIS A 25 11.15 -24.43 -38.36
N SER A 26 10.84 -23.84 -39.52
CA SER A 26 9.61 -23.04 -39.69
C SER A 26 8.33 -23.87 -39.62
N LEU A 27 8.37 -25.15 -39.96
CA LEU A 27 7.22 -26.07 -39.86
C LEU A 27 7.13 -26.77 -38.50
N ARG A 28 8.06 -26.51 -37.57
CA ARG A 28 8.13 -27.17 -36.26
C ARG A 28 8.15 -28.71 -36.36
N ILE A 29 8.81 -29.25 -37.39
CA ILE A 29 8.87 -30.70 -37.66
C ILE A 29 9.99 -31.36 -36.85
N ARG A 30 11.15 -30.71 -36.80
CA ARG A 30 12.28 -31.16 -35.98
C ARG A 30 12.13 -30.58 -34.58
N THR A 31 12.02 -31.47 -33.60
CA THR A 31 12.21 -31.21 -32.18
C THR A 31 13.57 -31.80 -31.79
N LYS A 32 14.66 -31.04 -31.91
CA LYS A 32 15.89 -31.36 -31.17
C LYS A 32 15.67 -30.95 -29.71
N ASP A 33 16.35 -31.59 -28.77
CA ASP A 33 16.22 -31.32 -27.33
C ASP A 33 16.51 -29.85 -26.91
N PHE A 34 17.05 -29.02 -27.81
CA PHE A 34 17.29 -27.59 -27.59
C PHE A 34 16.17 -26.67 -28.04
N ASP A 35 15.09 -27.21 -28.61
CA ASP A 35 13.96 -26.44 -29.15
C ASP A 35 13.03 -25.90 -28.06
N SER A 36 12.90 -26.64 -26.95
CA SER A 36 12.24 -26.18 -25.71
C SER A 36 12.92 -24.97 -25.06
N LEU A 37 14.12 -24.61 -25.52
CA LEU A 37 14.86 -23.42 -25.07
C LEU A 37 14.55 -22.17 -25.91
N ILE A 38 13.77 -22.32 -26.99
CA ILE A 38 13.60 -21.29 -28.04
C ILE A 38 12.11 -20.96 -28.25
N TYR A 39 11.21 -21.92 -28.06
CA TYR A 39 9.78 -21.75 -28.33
C TYR A 39 8.91 -22.00 -27.09
N ASP A 40 7.78 -21.31 -27.01
CA ASP A 40 6.71 -21.53 -26.04
C ASP A 40 5.63 -22.44 -26.64
N ASP A 41 5.59 -23.70 -26.20
CA ASP A 41 4.63 -24.69 -26.69
C ASP A 41 3.16 -24.25 -26.47
N GLU A 42 2.87 -23.44 -25.44
CA GLU A 42 1.50 -22.95 -25.19
C GLU A 42 1.02 -21.94 -26.25
N LEU A 43 1.96 -21.20 -26.86
CA LEU A 43 1.73 -20.19 -27.90
C LEU A 43 1.83 -20.75 -29.31
N SER A 44 2.29 -21.99 -29.47
CA SER A 44 2.38 -22.67 -30.77
C SER A 44 1.07 -22.64 -31.55
N LYS A 45 -0.07 -22.70 -30.85
CA LYS A 45 -1.44 -22.66 -31.42
C LYS A 45 -1.75 -21.38 -32.17
N ASP A 46 -1.00 -20.32 -31.90
CA ASP A 46 -1.14 -19.00 -32.51
C ASP A 46 -0.23 -18.85 -33.75
N ASN A 47 0.50 -19.90 -34.14
CA ASN A 47 1.29 -19.91 -35.37
C ASN A 47 0.38 -20.12 -36.60
N LYS A 48 0.66 -19.42 -37.69
CA LYS A 48 -0.05 -19.62 -38.97
C LYS A 48 0.88 -20.01 -40.10
N ILE A 49 0.32 -20.80 -41.01
CA ILE A 49 0.96 -21.24 -42.24
C ILE A 49 0.14 -20.68 -43.41
N PHE A 50 0.80 -19.98 -44.31
CA PHE A 50 0.26 -19.63 -45.62
C PHE A 50 0.75 -20.66 -46.64
N TYR A 51 -0.15 -21.48 -47.16
CA TYR A 51 0.19 -22.54 -48.11
C TYR A 51 -0.90 -22.67 -49.18
N LYS A 52 -0.53 -22.84 -50.45
CA LYS A 52 -1.48 -22.94 -51.59
C LYS A 52 -2.50 -21.80 -51.64
N ASN A 53 -2.07 -20.58 -51.30
CA ASN A 53 -2.92 -19.37 -51.20
C ASN A 53 -3.97 -19.37 -50.07
N GLU A 54 -3.84 -20.26 -49.09
CA GLU A 54 -4.74 -20.34 -47.95
C GLU A 54 -3.97 -20.21 -46.63
N PHE A 55 -4.63 -19.65 -45.61
CA PHE A 55 -4.10 -19.63 -44.24
C PHE A 55 -4.60 -20.85 -43.46
N LYS A 56 -3.67 -21.55 -42.82
CA LYS A 56 -3.91 -22.70 -41.94
C LYS A 56 -3.28 -22.45 -40.57
N ILE A 57 -3.79 -23.10 -39.54
CA ILE A 57 -3.18 -23.09 -38.21
C ILE A 57 -1.95 -24.01 -38.25
N GLY A 58 -0.80 -23.52 -37.79
CA GLY A 58 0.50 -24.17 -37.95
C GLY A 58 0.83 -25.27 -36.96
N ASN A 59 -0.17 -25.80 -36.25
CA ASN A 59 0.05 -26.66 -35.07
C ASN A 59 -0.18 -28.16 -35.28
N ASN A 60 -0.44 -28.59 -36.52
CA ASN A 60 -0.59 -30.02 -36.82
C ASN A 60 0.71 -30.58 -37.43
N LYS A 61 1.42 -31.40 -36.66
CA LYS A 61 2.68 -32.01 -37.10
C LYS A 61 2.52 -32.86 -38.37
N TYR A 62 1.39 -33.55 -38.55
CA TYR A 62 1.16 -34.38 -39.73
C TYR A 62 0.96 -33.54 -40.99
N ASP A 63 0.10 -32.51 -40.92
CA ASP A 63 -0.13 -31.60 -42.04
C ASP A 63 1.15 -30.83 -42.39
N ASN A 64 1.91 -30.41 -41.37
CA ASN A 64 3.19 -29.73 -41.56
C ASN A 64 4.22 -30.63 -42.27
N GLN A 65 4.28 -31.91 -41.92
CA GLN A 65 5.13 -32.89 -42.58
C GLN A 65 4.73 -33.10 -44.05
N GLU A 66 3.43 -33.17 -44.35
CA GLU A 66 2.94 -33.30 -45.73
C GLU A 66 3.34 -32.09 -46.58
N ILE A 67 3.19 -30.87 -46.04
CA ILE A 67 3.62 -29.62 -46.69
C ILE A 67 5.13 -29.66 -46.97
N PHE A 68 5.93 -30.10 -46.00
CA PHE A 68 7.37 -30.22 -46.14
C PHE A 68 7.77 -31.18 -47.27
N ASP A 69 7.19 -32.38 -47.27
CA ASP A 69 7.50 -33.41 -48.25
C ASP A 69 7.08 -32.99 -49.67
N GLU A 70 5.92 -32.34 -49.80
CA GLU A 70 5.43 -31.82 -51.09
C GLU A 70 6.40 -30.75 -51.66
N ILE A 71 6.78 -29.75 -50.85
CA ILE A 71 7.68 -28.67 -51.27
C ILE A 71 9.06 -29.24 -51.64
N LEU A 72 9.65 -30.07 -50.77
CA LEU A 72 10.97 -30.63 -51.05
C LEU A 72 10.97 -31.56 -52.27
N SER A 73 9.93 -32.37 -52.44
CA SER A 73 9.80 -33.24 -53.61
C SER A 73 9.72 -32.42 -54.90
N LYS A 74 8.89 -31.37 -54.91
CA LYS A 74 8.76 -30.45 -56.03
C LYS A 74 10.09 -29.80 -56.39
N ILE A 75 10.78 -29.19 -55.42
CA ILE A 75 12.07 -28.51 -55.66
C ILE A 75 13.15 -29.50 -56.10
N LYS A 76 13.25 -30.69 -55.49
CA LYS A 76 14.19 -31.74 -55.92
C LYS A 76 13.94 -32.17 -57.36
N SER A 77 12.67 -32.39 -57.72
CA SER A 77 12.28 -32.76 -59.08
C SER A 77 12.66 -31.68 -60.08
N GLU A 78 12.37 -30.41 -59.77
CA GLU A 78 12.73 -29.26 -60.62
C GLU A 78 14.24 -29.11 -60.82
N ILE A 79 15.04 -29.28 -59.75
CA ILE A 79 16.50 -29.24 -59.83
C ILE A 79 17.02 -30.38 -60.69
N ASN A 80 16.57 -31.61 -60.43
CA ASN A 80 17.05 -32.81 -61.12
C ASN A 80 16.70 -32.78 -62.62
N ALA A 81 15.52 -32.27 -62.97
CA ALA A 81 15.11 -32.11 -64.36
C ALA A 81 15.98 -31.10 -65.13
N ASN A 82 16.48 -30.06 -64.46
CA ASN A 82 17.17 -28.93 -65.11
C ASN A 82 18.68 -28.88 -64.90
N THR A 83 19.24 -29.77 -64.07
CA THR A 83 20.68 -29.86 -63.78
C THR A 83 21.30 -31.02 -64.52
N LYS A 84 22.49 -30.81 -65.09
CA LYS A 84 23.24 -31.88 -65.73
C LYS A 84 23.77 -32.88 -64.69
N THR A 85 23.58 -34.16 -64.94
CA THR A 85 24.19 -35.23 -64.14
C THR A 85 25.71 -35.22 -64.32
N ASP A 86 26.45 -35.84 -63.40
CA ASP A 86 27.92 -35.90 -63.54
C ASP A 86 28.35 -36.69 -64.79
N TYR A 87 27.59 -37.73 -65.15
CA TYR A 87 27.75 -38.42 -66.44
C TYR A 87 27.57 -37.46 -67.62
N GLU A 88 26.48 -36.68 -67.66
CA GLU A 88 26.23 -35.71 -68.73
C GLU A 88 27.32 -34.63 -68.80
N LYS A 89 27.88 -34.20 -67.66
CA LYS A 89 29.01 -33.25 -67.63
C LYS A 89 30.27 -33.85 -68.24
N VAL A 90 30.61 -35.09 -67.91
CA VAL A 90 31.78 -35.79 -68.45
C VAL A 90 31.65 -35.99 -69.96
N GLU A 91 30.49 -36.44 -70.43
CA GLU A 91 30.24 -36.61 -71.86
C GLU A 91 30.24 -35.28 -72.62
N ALA A 92 29.70 -34.20 -72.02
CA ALA A 92 29.77 -32.86 -72.61
C ALA A 92 31.21 -32.33 -72.72
N ASP A 93 32.08 -32.63 -71.76
CA ASP A 93 33.51 -32.30 -71.85
C ASP A 93 34.21 -33.08 -72.97
N LYS A 94 33.91 -34.37 -73.13
CA LYS A 94 34.40 -35.18 -74.26
C LYS A 94 33.94 -34.60 -75.59
N GLN A 95 32.66 -34.27 -75.72
CA GLN A 95 32.10 -33.63 -76.92
C GLN A 95 32.84 -32.33 -77.26
N ARG A 96 33.11 -31.48 -76.25
CA ARG A 96 33.87 -30.23 -76.40
C ARG A 96 35.30 -30.48 -76.88
N LYS A 97 35.98 -31.50 -76.35
CA LYS A 97 37.33 -31.90 -76.79
C LYS A 97 37.35 -32.36 -78.24
N PHE A 98 36.35 -33.15 -78.68
CA PHE A 98 36.21 -33.51 -80.09
C PHE A 98 35.95 -32.29 -80.97
N LYS A 99 35.05 -31.37 -80.57
CA LYS A 99 34.83 -30.11 -81.28
C LYS A 99 36.12 -29.31 -81.43
N HIS A 100 36.92 -29.18 -80.37
CA HIS A 100 38.20 -28.47 -80.43
C HIS A 100 39.19 -29.13 -81.42
N LYS A 101 39.31 -30.47 -81.40
CA LYS A 101 40.14 -31.21 -82.37
C LYS A 101 39.67 -31.01 -83.81
N LEU A 102 38.35 -30.99 -84.04
CA LEU A 102 37.75 -30.72 -85.35
C LEU A 102 38.02 -29.28 -85.81
N MET A 103 37.85 -28.28 -84.93
CA MET A 103 38.13 -26.88 -85.27
C MET A 103 39.59 -26.65 -85.63
N LYS A 104 40.53 -27.32 -84.94
CA LYS A 104 41.96 -27.28 -85.29
C LYS A 104 42.25 -27.92 -86.65
N PHE A 105 41.53 -28.97 -87.00
CA PHE A 105 41.65 -29.58 -88.32
C PHE A 105 41.08 -28.67 -89.41
N VAL A 106 39.90 -28.10 -89.18
CA VAL A 106 39.17 -27.26 -90.12
C VAL A 106 39.87 -25.92 -90.38
N SER A 107 40.68 -25.40 -89.46
CA SER A 107 41.47 -24.18 -89.69
C SER A 107 42.55 -24.34 -90.76
N GLU A 108 42.96 -25.58 -91.07
CA GLU A 108 44.04 -25.91 -92.01
C GLU A 108 43.53 -26.72 -93.22
N ALA A 109 42.23 -26.99 -93.30
CA ALA A 109 41.62 -27.82 -94.34
C ALA A 109 41.00 -27.00 -95.47
N ASP A 110 40.82 -27.63 -96.62
CA ASP A 110 40.13 -27.03 -97.78
C ASP A 110 38.68 -26.63 -97.45
N GLU A 111 38.17 -25.63 -98.17
CA GLU A 111 36.89 -24.97 -97.90
C GLU A 111 35.70 -25.95 -97.92
N HIS A 112 35.71 -26.91 -98.86
CA HIS A 112 34.67 -27.95 -98.93
C HIS A 112 34.65 -28.89 -97.71
N ILE A 113 35.81 -29.24 -97.15
CA ILE A 113 35.91 -30.05 -95.93
C ILE A 113 35.45 -29.23 -94.73
N LYS A 114 35.90 -27.97 -94.67
CA LYS A 114 35.53 -27.03 -93.62
C LYS A 114 34.02 -26.86 -93.53
N ASP A 115 33.36 -26.59 -94.65
CA ASP A 115 31.91 -26.43 -94.70
C ASP A 115 31.19 -27.70 -94.28
N TYR A 116 31.63 -28.88 -94.74
CA TYR A 116 31.03 -30.14 -94.33
C TYR A 116 31.11 -30.36 -92.81
N VAL A 117 32.30 -30.15 -92.21
CA VAL A 117 32.51 -30.35 -90.78
C VAL A 117 31.71 -29.33 -89.96
N LEU A 118 31.67 -28.06 -90.36
CA LEU A 118 30.89 -27.04 -89.66
C LEU A 118 29.38 -27.34 -89.73
N ASN A 119 28.88 -27.71 -90.91
CA ASN A 119 27.49 -28.13 -91.08
C ASN A 119 27.12 -29.34 -90.22
N ALA A 120 28.00 -30.34 -90.13
CA ALA A 120 27.79 -31.52 -89.29
C ALA A 120 27.89 -31.21 -87.79
N ILE A 121 28.68 -30.21 -87.37
CA ILE A 121 28.74 -29.75 -85.98
C ILE A 121 27.44 -29.03 -85.59
N ASP A 122 26.88 -28.22 -86.50
CA ASP A 122 25.67 -27.45 -86.24
C ASP A 122 24.40 -28.31 -86.36
N ASP A 123 24.35 -29.21 -87.35
CA ASP A 123 23.27 -30.18 -87.56
C ASP A 123 23.81 -31.61 -87.66
N PHE A 124 24.06 -32.21 -86.49
CA PHE A 124 24.63 -33.56 -86.35
C PHE A 124 23.84 -34.65 -87.08
N LYS A 125 22.55 -34.43 -87.39
CA LYS A 125 21.72 -35.38 -88.14
C LYS A 125 22.10 -35.49 -89.61
N ARG A 126 22.82 -34.51 -90.15
CA ARG A 126 23.33 -34.50 -91.54
C ARG A 126 24.65 -35.24 -91.71
N PHE A 127 25.23 -35.74 -90.61
CA PHE A 127 26.49 -36.45 -90.68
C PHE A 127 26.31 -37.83 -91.34
N ASP A 128 27.03 -38.04 -92.44
CA ASP A 128 27.14 -39.33 -93.12
C ASP A 128 28.63 -39.73 -93.14
N SER A 129 28.95 -40.84 -92.46
CA SER A 129 30.34 -41.26 -92.30
C SER A 129 31.01 -41.68 -93.61
N GLU A 130 30.26 -42.24 -94.56
CA GLU A 130 30.82 -42.67 -95.85
C GLU A 130 31.01 -41.48 -96.78
N GLN A 131 30.04 -40.57 -96.85
CA GLN A 131 30.21 -39.33 -97.63
C GLN A 131 31.39 -38.49 -97.12
N TYR A 132 31.52 -38.36 -95.80
CA TYR A 132 32.64 -37.63 -95.21
C TYR A 132 33.98 -38.31 -95.51
N LYS A 133 34.03 -39.64 -95.46
CA LYS A 133 35.24 -40.40 -95.80
C LYS A 133 35.66 -40.20 -97.26
N ILE A 134 34.71 -40.31 -98.20
CA ILE A 134 34.95 -40.06 -99.63
C ILE A 134 35.45 -38.62 -99.85
N LEU A 135 34.86 -37.64 -99.15
CA LEU A 135 35.31 -36.25 -99.21
C LEU A 135 36.75 -36.06 -98.73
N LEU A 136 37.16 -36.77 -97.67
CA LEU A 136 38.54 -36.70 -97.18
C LEU A 136 39.53 -37.43 -98.10
N GLU A 137 39.12 -38.53 -98.72
CA GLU A 137 39.92 -39.28 -99.71
C GLU A 137 40.18 -38.46 -100.97
N SER A 138 39.14 -37.82 -101.52
CA SER A 138 39.25 -36.99 -102.73
C SER A 138 40.14 -35.75 -102.56
N ASN A 139 40.33 -35.30 -101.31
CA ASN A 139 41.19 -34.17 -100.96
C ASN A 139 42.55 -34.60 -100.36
N ASN A 140 42.95 -35.88 -100.51
CA ASN A 140 44.25 -36.41 -100.06
C ASN A 140 44.59 -36.15 -98.57
N VAL A 141 43.58 -36.12 -97.70
CA VAL A 141 43.76 -35.86 -96.26
C VAL A 141 44.45 -37.05 -95.58
N LYS A 142 45.42 -36.79 -94.68
CA LYS A 142 46.08 -37.85 -93.89
C LYS A 142 45.23 -38.26 -92.68
N ARG A 143 45.34 -39.54 -92.30
CA ARG A 143 44.67 -40.14 -91.11
C ARG A 143 43.14 -40.04 -91.16
N ILE A 144 42.56 -40.34 -92.32
CA ILE A 144 41.11 -40.24 -92.60
C ILE A 144 40.27 -40.91 -91.51
N ASN A 145 40.58 -42.15 -91.13
CA ASN A 145 39.84 -42.88 -90.10
C ASN A 145 39.81 -42.15 -88.75
N GLU A 146 40.89 -41.48 -88.35
CA GLU A 146 40.90 -40.68 -87.11
C GLU A 146 39.95 -39.48 -87.21
N LYS A 147 39.89 -38.82 -88.38
CA LYS A 147 39.03 -37.66 -88.61
C LYS A 147 37.56 -38.05 -88.69
N VAL A 148 37.24 -39.13 -89.40
CA VAL A 148 35.88 -39.70 -89.48
C VAL A 148 35.41 -40.12 -88.08
N ASN A 149 36.24 -40.86 -87.34
CA ASN A 149 35.90 -41.27 -85.97
C ASN A 149 35.74 -40.07 -85.03
N CYS A 150 36.53 -39.01 -85.20
CA CYS A 150 36.42 -37.79 -84.40
C CYS A 150 35.09 -37.05 -84.66
N LEU A 151 34.67 -36.91 -85.93
CA LEU A 151 33.39 -36.28 -86.26
C LEU A 151 32.20 -37.15 -85.84
N LYS A 152 32.27 -38.46 -86.10
CA LYS A 152 31.28 -39.43 -85.63
C LYS A 152 31.10 -39.39 -84.13
N SER A 153 32.19 -39.44 -83.37
CA SER A 153 32.13 -39.35 -81.90
C SER A 153 31.55 -38.02 -81.41
N HIS A 154 31.80 -36.93 -82.13
CA HIS A 154 31.18 -35.64 -81.81
C HIS A 154 29.67 -35.66 -82.05
N CYS A 155 29.21 -36.17 -83.20
CA CYS A 155 27.80 -36.26 -83.58
C CYS A 155 27.03 -37.23 -82.68
N ASP A 156 27.55 -38.43 -82.41
CA ASP A 156 26.95 -39.42 -81.51
C ASP A 156 26.77 -38.84 -80.10
N LEU A 157 27.75 -38.07 -79.61
CA LEU A 157 27.63 -37.37 -78.32
C LEU A 157 26.67 -36.17 -78.40
N ALA A 158 26.61 -35.46 -79.53
CA ALA A 158 25.69 -34.35 -79.73
C ALA A 158 24.22 -34.79 -79.67
N GLU A 159 23.92 -35.97 -80.24
CA GLU A 159 22.62 -36.61 -80.19
C GLU A 159 22.27 -37.05 -78.77
N LYS A 160 23.15 -37.82 -78.11
CA LYS A 160 22.97 -38.26 -76.72
C LYS A 160 22.76 -37.10 -75.75
N LEU A 161 23.43 -35.98 -75.98
CA LEU A 161 23.35 -34.78 -75.14
C LEU A 161 22.27 -33.79 -75.58
N GLN A 162 21.46 -34.09 -76.60
CA GLN A 162 20.45 -33.15 -77.11
C GLN A 162 19.48 -32.72 -76.01
N ALA A 163 18.95 -33.66 -75.22
CA ALA A 163 18.09 -33.35 -74.06
C ALA A 163 18.86 -32.61 -72.95
N SER A 164 20.12 -32.98 -72.72
CA SER A 164 20.98 -32.31 -71.72
C SER A 164 21.33 -30.86 -72.10
N LYS A 165 21.35 -30.49 -73.38
CA LYS A 165 21.57 -29.10 -73.83
C LYS A 165 20.47 -28.15 -73.32
N LEU A 166 19.25 -28.66 -73.09
CA LEU A 166 18.13 -27.89 -72.54
C LEU A 166 18.26 -27.66 -71.03
N LYS A 167 19.07 -28.49 -70.34
CA LYS A 167 19.39 -28.35 -68.91
C LYS A 167 20.38 -27.21 -68.71
N LYS A 168 19.87 -26.05 -68.31
CA LYS A 168 20.64 -24.81 -68.14
C LYS A 168 20.97 -24.49 -66.68
N LEU A 169 20.42 -25.24 -65.72
CA LEU A 169 20.62 -24.93 -64.30
C LEU A 169 22.05 -25.30 -63.89
N LYS A 170 22.78 -24.31 -63.38
CA LYS A 170 24.08 -24.56 -62.74
C LYS A 170 23.86 -25.05 -61.32
N SER A 171 24.76 -25.89 -60.82
CA SER A 171 24.67 -26.48 -59.47
C SER A 171 24.69 -25.44 -58.34
N ASP A 172 25.19 -24.23 -58.60
CA ASP A 172 25.26 -23.11 -57.65
C ASP A 172 24.11 -22.11 -57.81
N THR A 173 23.13 -22.38 -58.69
CA THR A 173 21.99 -21.48 -58.89
C THR A 173 21.10 -21.49 -57.66
N ASN A 174 20.75 -20.31 -57.16
CA ASN A 174 19.77 -20.17 -56.09
C ASN A 174 18.38 -20.48 -56.63
N VAL A 175 17.70 -21.43 -56.00
CA VAL A 175 16.39 -21.95 -56.42
C VAL A 175 15.25 -21.44 -55.57
N VAL A 176 15.48 -21.25 -54.28
CA VAL A 176 14.48 -20.79 -53.32
C VAL A 176 15.06 -19.61 -52.54
N LYS A 177 14.24 -18.58 -52.38
CA LYS A 177 14.53 -17.43 -51.51
C LYS A 177 13.65 -17.53 -50.28
N GLU A 178 14.26 -17.49 -49.12
CA GLU A 178 13.58 -17.28 -47.84
C GLU A 178 13.71 -15.82 -47.44
N VAL A 179 12.59 -15.23 -47.05
CA VAL A 179 12.49 -13.88 -46.54
C VAL A 179 12.08 -13.96 -45.08
N ILE A 180 12.92 -13.44 -44.21
CA ILE A 180 12.72 -13.40 -42.77
C ILE A 180 12.50 -11.95 -42.37
N LEU A 181 11.33 -11.66 -41.82
CA LEU A 181 11.01 -10.35 -41.25
C LEU A 181 11.00 -10.47 -39.74
N VAL A 182 11.74 -9.60 -39.05
CA VAL A 182 11.78 -9.56 -37.59
C VAL A 182 11.53 -8.12 -37.14
N ILE A 183 10.67 -7.94 -36.15
CA ILE A 183 10.61 -6.69 -35.36
C ILE A 183 11.50 -6.91 -34.12
N PRO A 184 12.68 -6.26 -34.04
CA PRO A 184 13.55 -6.39 -32.88
C PRO A 184 12.86 -5.97 -31.58
N LYS A 185 13.16 -6.68 -30.48
CA LYS A 185 12.64 -6.41 -29.13
C LYS A 185 12.85 -4.96 -28.67
N LYS A 186 13.94 -4.31 -29.10
CA LYS A 186 14.23 -2.89 -28.79
C LYS A 186 13.15 -1.91 -29.24
N ASN A 187 12.27 -2.30 -30.17
CA ASN A 187 11.13 -1.48 -30.57
C ASN A 187 10.00 -1.49 -29.55
N ASP A 188 10.07 -2.32 -28.50
CA ASP A 188 9.08 -2.38 -27.43
C ASP A 188 7.69 -2.70 -27.98
N ILE A 189 7.62 -3.71 -28.84
CA ILE A 189 6.37 -4.24 -29.41
C ILE A 189 6.20 -5.65 -28.87
N ASP A 190 5.10 -5.88 -28.15
CA ASP A 190 4.79 -7.19 -27.58
C ASP A 190 4.63 -8.24 -28.67
N VAL A 191 5.13 -9.45 -28.40
CA VAL A 191 4.93 -10.59 -29.29
C VAL A 191 3.45 -10.97 -29.28
N SER A 192 2.83 -11.00 -30.46
CA SER A 192 1.41 -11.29 -30.60
C SER A 192 1.09 -11.86 -31.98
N GLU A 193 0.12 -12.77 -32.03
CA GLU A 193 -0.45 -13.35 -33.26
C GLU A 193 -0.73 -12.27 -34.30
N LYS A 194 -1.48 -11.23 -33.89
CA LYS A 194 -1.86 -10.10 -34.75
C LYS A 194 -0.66 -9.43 -35.43
N THR A 195 0.45 -9.29 -34.72
CA THR A 195 1.64 -8.59 -35.24
C THR A 195 2.45 -9.51 -36.16
N SER A 196 2.68 -10.76 -35.77
CA SER A 196 3.37 -11.75 -36.60
C SER A 196 2.61 -12.06 -37.90
N ASP A 197 1.28 -12.17 -37.82
CA ASP A 197 0.43 -12.34 -39.01
C ASP A 197 0.46 -11.15 -39.94
N PHE A 198 0.45 -9.94 -39.38
CA PHE A 198 0.58 -8.72 -40.17
C PHE A 198 1.91 -8.65 -40.92
N LEU A 199 3.01 -9.12 -40.31
CA LEU A 199 4.31 -9.25 -40.99
C LEU A 199 4.24 -10.24 -42.14
N LEU A 200 3.65 -11.41 -41.92
CA LEU A 200 3.49 -12.44 -42.95
C LEU A 200 2.63 -11.93 -44.12
N GLN A 201 1.47 -11.34 -43.82
CA GLN A 201 0.58 -10.75 -44.81
C GLN A 201 1.30 -9.65 -45.63
N THR A 202 2.07 -8.80 -44.96
CA THR A 202 2.85 -7.75 -45.64
C THR A 202 3.89 -8.35 -46.59
N ALA A 203 4.59 -9.41 -46.18
CA ALA A 203 5.54 -10.11 -47.03
C ALA A 203 4.84 -10.72 -48.26
N ILE A 204 3.74 -11.44 -48.05
CA ILE A 204 2.95 -12.07 -49.12
C ILE A 204 2.50 -11.02 -50.14
N GLU A 205 1.89 -9.94 -49.68
CA GLU A 205 1.39 -8.89 -50.58
C GLU A 205 2.50 -8.18 -51.34
N TYR A 206 3.61 -7.87 -50.66
CA TYR A 206 4.77 -7.25 -51.31
C TYR A 206 5.30 -8.14 -52.44
N TYR A 207 5.46 -9.44 -52.20
CA TYR A 207 6.00 -10.35 -53.20
C TYR A 207 5.00 -10.71 -54.30
N LYS A 208 3.70 -10.83 -54.01
CA LYS A 208 2.66 -10.97 -55.03
C LYS A 208 2.60 -9.76 -55.98
N GLU A 209 2.78 -8.55 -55.45
CA GLU A 209 2.75 -7.32 -56.25
C GLU A 209 4.02 -7.15 -57.11
N ASN A 210 5.19 -7.46 -56.55
CA ASN A 210 6.47 -7.17 -57.19
C ASN A 210 7.08 -8.35 -57.98
N HIS A 211 6.74 -9.58 -57.60
CA HIS A 211 7.21 -10.83 -58.23
C HIS A 211 6.01 -11.76 -58.54
N PRO A 212 5.00 -11.29 -59.31
CA PRO A 212 3.76 -12.03 -59.53
C PRO A 212 3.96 -13.37 -60.26
N ASP A 213 5.06 -13.49 -61.01
CA ASP A 213 5.39 -14.68 -61.79
C ASP A 213 6.24 -15.68 -61.00
N ASN A 214 6.53 -15.41 -59.72
CA ASN A 214 7.24 -16.30 -58.83
C ASN A 214 6.28 -16.88 -57.80
N GLU A 215 6.31 -18.20 -57.65
CA GLU A 215 5.44 -18.89 -56.71
C GLU A 215 5.90 -18.67 -55.27
N ILE A 216 4.99 -18.23 -54.40
CA ILE A 216 5.17 -18.35 -52.95
C ILE A 216 4.91 -19.82 -52.59
N LEU A 217 5.96 -20.53 -52.17
CA LEU A 217 5.88 -21.94 -51.81
C LEU A 217 5.13 -22.11 -50.50
N VAL A 218 5.53 -21.36 -49.48
CA VAL A 218 4.93 -21.38 -48.14
C VAL A 218 5.36 -20.14 -47.35
N GLY A 219 4.55 -19.71 -46.39
CA GLY A 219 4.93 -18.70 -45.41
C GLY A 219 4.47 -19.05 -44.00
N PHE A 220 5.11 -18.48 -43.00
CA PHE A 220 4.97 -18.81 -41.58
C PHE A 220 4.94 -17.55 -40.72
N SER A 221 4.00 -17.47 -39.80
CA SER A 221 4.03 -16.52 -38.69
C SER A 221 4.30 -17.29 -37.40
N HIS A 222 5.29 -16.80 -36.65
CA HIS A 222 5.69 -17.39 -35.38
C HIS A 222 5.33 -16.45 -34.23
N SER A 223 4.49 -16.95 -33.33
CA SER A 223 4.04 -16.26 -32.11
C SER A 223 4.63 -16.91 -30.85
N ASP A 224 5.25 -18.06 -31.01
CA ASP A 224 5.85 -18.90 -29.98
C ASP A 224 7.31 -18.54 -29.64
N GLU A 225 7.90 -17.51 -30.25
CA GLU A 225 9.28 -17.10 -29.99
C GLU A 225 9.39 -15.73 -29.31
N SER A 226 10.60 -15.39 -28.86
CA SER A 226 10.91 -14.14 -28.16
C SER A 226 10.72 -12.83 -28.95
N THR A 227 10.43 -12.90 -30.27
CA THR A 227 10.24 -11.72 -31.13
C THR A 227 9.17 -11.95 -32.18
N ASN A 228 8.40 -10.91 -32.54
CA ASN A 228 7.50 -10.97 -33.69
C ASN A 228 8.30 -11.17 -34.98
N HIS A 229 8.06 -12.28 -35.67
CA HIS A 229 8.72 -12.56 -36.93
C HIS A 229 7.92 -13.49 -37.84
N CYS A 230 8.28 -13.49 -39.11
CA CYS A 230 7.69 -14.36 -40.12
C CYS A 230 8.75 -14.85 -41.10
N HIS A 231 8.49 -15.99 -41.73
CA HIS A 231 9.29 -16.56 -42.81
C HIS A 231 8.44 -16.69 -44.07
N LEU A 232 9.00 -16.41 -45.24
CA LEU A 232 8.32 -16.58 -46.52
C LEU A 232 9.27 -17.22 -47.52
N PHE A 233 8.90 -18.39 -48.05
CA PHE A 233 9.68 -19.15 -49.02
C PHE A 233 9.10 -18.95 -50.42
N ILE A 234 9.95 -18.53 -51.35
CA ILE A 234 9.57 -18.14 -52.70
C ILE A 234 10.42 -18.95 -53.69
N ASN A 235 9.77 -19.58 -54.68
CA ASN A 235 10.46 -20.18 -55.80
C ASN A 235 11.07 -19.07 -56.67
N MET A 236 12.38 -19.07 -56.83
CA MET A 236 13.09 -18.07 -57.64
C MET A 236 12.90 -18.29 -59.15
N LYS A 237 12.28 -19.40 -59.54
CA LYS A 237 11.90 -19.70 -60.92
C LYS A 237 10.67 -18.89 -61.33
N ASN A 238 10.81 -18.16 -62.43
CA ASN A 238 9.73 -17.43 -63.06
C ASN A 238 8.84 -18.41 -63.84
N LEU A 239 7.54 -18.44 -63.53
CA LEU A 239 6.56 -19.34 -64.14
C LEU A 239 6.29 -19.02 -65.62
N LYS A 240 6.47 -17.75 -66.06
CA LYS A 240 6.29 -17.35 -67.45
C LYS A 240 7.50 -17.68 -68.32
N THR A 241 8.71 -17.39 -67.84
CA THR A 241 9.94 -17.59 -68.62
C THR A 241 10.58 -18.96 -68.39
N ASN A 242 10.19 -19.65 -67.32
CA ASN A 242 10.81 -20.89 -66.84
C ASN A 242 12.29 -20.71 -66.46
N GLU A 243 12.75 -19.48 -66.23
CA GLU A 243 14.13 -19.12 -65.88
C GLU A 243 14.27 -18.68 -64.41
N TYR A 244 15.46 -18.84 -63.84
CA TYR A 244 15.82 -18.34 -62.50
C TYR A 244 16.35 -16.91 -62.59
N ASP A 245 15.49 -15.97 -62.94
CA ASP A 245 15.82 -14.57 -63.23
C ASP A 245 15.48 -13.58 -62.10
N PHE A 246 15.16 -14.08 -60.90
CA PHE A 246 14.72 -13.29 -59.74
C PHE A 246 15.59 -12.05 -59.46
N VAL A 247 16.92 -12.17 -59.53
CA VAL A 247 17.85 -11.04 -59.30
C VAL A 247 17.70 -9.95 -60.37
N LYS A 248 17.38 -10.34 -61.62
CA LYS A 248 17.09 -9.37 -62.69
C LYS A 248 15.75 -8.66 -62.43
N GLN A 249 14.76 -9.37 -61.91
CA GLN A 249 13.49 -8.75 -61.50
C GLN A 249 13.71 -7.74 -60.36
N GLU A 250 14.46 -8.11 -59.33
CA GLU A 250 14.86 -7.22 -58.23
C GLU A 250 15.61 -5.98 -58.73
N GLN A 251 16.49 -6.13 -59.71
CA GLN A 251 17.18 -5.01 -60.36
C GLN A 251 16.19 -4.08 -61.06
N ALA A 252 15.25 -4.62 -61.85
CA ALA A 252 14.23 -3.83 -62.54
C ALA A 252 13.30 -3.09 -61.57
N ILE A 253 12.93 -3.71 -60.45
CA ILE A 253 12.14 -3.05 -59.39
C ILE A 253 12.92 -1.90 -58.77
N ALA A 254 14.20 -2.09 -58.45
CA ALA A 254 15.05 -1.04 -57.89
C ALA A 254 15.22 0.13 -58.87
N GLU A 255 15.39 -0.14 -60.17
CA GLU A 255 15.50 0.90 -61.21
C GLU A 255 14.22 1.72 -61.36
N ARG A 256 13.05 1.07 -61.38
CA ARG A 256 11.73 1.74 -61.42
C ARG A 256 11.51 2.63 -60.18
N ASN A 257 12.11 2.25 -59.05
CA ASN A 257 11.95 2.94 -57.77
C ASN A 257 13.19 3.74 -57.34
N LYS A 258 14.08 4.08 -58.28
CA LYS A 258 15.35 4.77 -57.98
C LYS A 258 15.20 6.06 -57.16
N ALA A 259 14.08 6.77 -57.34
CA ALA A 259 13.77 8.01 -56.63
C ALA A 259 13.57 7.82 -55.11
N LEU A 260 13.33 6.59 -54.65
CA LEU A 260 13.26 6.28 -53.22
C LEU A 260 14.63 6.19 -52.58
N SER A 261 15.69 5.88 -53.34
CA SER A 261 17.04 5.70 -52.80
C SER A 261 17.63 7.00 -52.27
N ILE A 262 18.36 6.95 -51.14
CA ILE A 262 19.13 8.13 -50.69
C ILE A 262 20.37 8.30 -51.56
N ARG A 263 20.95 7.19 -52.02
CA ARG A 263 22.18 7.19 -52.80
C ARG A 263 21.84 7.25 -54.29
N GLU A 264 22.66 8.00 -55.03
CA GLU A 264 22.67 7.89 -56.47
C GLU A 264 23.12 6.49 -56.90
N GLN A 265 22.67 6.08 -58.08
CA GLN A 265 23.07 4.80 -58.64
C GLN A 265 24.58 4.86 -58.98
N PRO A 266 25.41 3.95 -58.44
CA PRO A 266 26.84 3.99 -58.66
C PRO A 266 27.19 3.68 -60.12
N LYS A 267 28.10 4.49 -60.66
CA LYS A 267 28.56 4.43 -62.05
C LYS A 267 30.01 3.94 -62.09
N PRO A 268 30.48 3.40 -63.24
CA PRO A 268 31.87 2.95 -63.38
C PRO A 268 32.90 4.04 -63.01
N GLU A 269 32.61 5.29 -63.37
CA GLU A 269 33.49 6.44 -63.18
C GLU A 269 33.78 6.71 -61.69
N ASP A 270 32.86 6.36 -60.78
CA ASP A 270 33.02 6.56 -59.33
C ASP A 270 34.16 5.72 -58.72
N PHE A 271 34.61 4.68 -59.43
CA PHE A 271 35.61 3.72 -58.94
C PHE A 271 36.94 3.81 -59.67
N GLU A 272 37.05 4.71 -60.64
CA GLU A 272 38.28 4.99 -61.38
C GLU A 272 39.36 5.52 -60.44
N HIS A 273 40.52 4.84 -60.42
CA HIS A 273 41.66 5.24 -59.59
C HIS A 273 42.96 4.66 -60.18
N PRO A 274 44.05 5.44 -60.30
CA PRO A 274 45.30 5.02 -60.96
C PRO A 274 45.89 3.73 -60.39
N ASN A 275 45.84 3.57 -59.06
CA ASN A 275 46.42 2.41 -58.36
C ASN A 275 45.46 1.21 -58.21
N ARG A 276 44.32 1.17 -58.91
CA ARG A 276 43.37 0.05 -58.83
C ARG A 276 43.38 -0.77 -60.12
N THR A 277 43.52 -2.09 -59.97
CA THR A 277 43.34 -3.03 -61.08
C THR A 277 41.88 -3.08 -61.52
N GLU A 278 41.64 -3.42 -62.79
CA GLU A 278 40.29 -3.53 -63.36
C GLU A 278 39.39 -4.46 -62.53
N LYS A 279 39.91 -5.63 -62.16
CA LYS A 279 39.21 -6.59 -61.29
C LYS A 279 38.74 -5.98 -59.97
N ARG A 280 39.54 -5.10 -59.36
CA ARG A 280 39.19 -4.42 -58.10
C ARG A 280 38.11 -3.36 -58.33
N LYS A 281 38.20 -2.59 -59.43
CA LYS A 281 37.17 -1.61 -59.81
C LYS A 281 35.82 -2.28 -60.04
N SER A 282 35.79 -3.35 -60.86
CA SER A 282 34.54 -4.06 -61.16
C SER A 282 33.92 -4.67 -59.90
N LYS A 283 34.73 -5.18 -58.96
CA LYS A 283 34.24 -5.69 -57.67
C LYS A 283 33.61 -4.58 -56.82
N LEU A 284 34.28 -3.44 -56.67
CA LEU A 284 33.75 -2.32 -55.88
C LEU A 284 32.45 -1.76 -56.48
N LEU A 285 32.40 -1.64 -57.81
CA LEU A 285 31.19 -1.24 -58.53
C LEU A 285 30.04 -2.22 -58.28
N LEU A 286 30.31 -3.53 -58.37
CA LEU A 286 29.31 -4.56 -58.09
C LEU A 286 28.79 -4.47 -56.65
N ASP A 287 29.69 -4.34 -55.67
CA ASP A 287 29.34 -4.20 -54.26
C ASP A 287 28.49 -2.93 -54.02
N ALA A 288 28.86 -1.81 -54.64
CA ALA A 288 28.11 -0.57 -54.55
C ALA A 288 26.73 -0.67 -55.20
N LYS A 289 26.63 -1.27 -56.40
CA LYS A 289 25.35 -1.52 -57.09
C LYS A 289 24.44 -2.43 -56.26
N ASN A 290 24.99 -3.47 -55.64
CA ASN A 290 24.23 -4.37 -54.76
C ASN A 290 23.73 -3.63 -53.50
N ARG A 291 24.55 -2.75 -52.90
CA ARG A 291 24.12 -1.92 -51.75
C ARG A 291 23.01 -0.96 -52.14
N TRP A 292 23.14 -0.27 -53.27
CA TRP A 292 22.13 0.63 -53.80
C TRP A 292 20.82 -0.12 -54.09
N ARG A 293 20.89 -1.27 -54.78
CA ARG A 293 19.72 -2.13 -55.04
C ARG A 293 19.03 -2.55 -53.74
N GLY A 294 19.81 -3.08 -52.79
CA GLY A 294 19.28 -3.54 -51.49
C GLY A 294 18.60 -2.43 -50.69
N GLU A 295 19.22 -1.24 -50.64
CA GLU A 295 18.63 -0.06 -49.99
C GLU A 295 17.30 0.33 -50.65
N THR A 296 17.28 0.43 -51.98
CA THR A 296 16.08 0.81 -52.72
C THR A 296 14.95 -0.20 -52.50
N LEU A 297 15.23 -1.50 -52.61
CA LEU A 297 14.23 -2.56 -52.36
C LEU A 297 13.69 -2.53 -50.94
N GLN A 298 14.55 -2.30 -49.94
CA GLN A 298 14.12 -2.16 -48.55
C GLN A 298 13.16 -0.96 -48.38
N ARG A 299 13.39 0.14 -49.10
CA ARG A 299 12.50 1.32 -49.09
C ARG A 299 11.16 1.05 -49.77
N VAL A 300 11.16 0.33 -50.89
CA VAL A 300 9.91 -0.12 -51.54
C VAL A 300 9.12 -1.00 -50.57
N PHE A 301 9.79 -1.93 -49.89
CA PHE A 301 9.17 -2.77 -48.88
C PHE A 301 8.59 -1.94 -47.71
N TYR A 302 9.35 -1.00 -47.12
CA TYR A 302 8.84 -0.14 -46.03
C TYR A 302 7.68 0.74 -46.47
N LYS A 303 7.68 1.23 -47.72
CA LYS A 303 6.53 1.97 -48.27
C LYS A 303 5.27 1.10 -48.25
N LYS A 304 5.37 -0.15 -48.73
CA LYS A 304 4.25 -1.11 -48.70
C LYS A 304 3.84 -1.45 -47.26
N PHE A 305 4.79 -1.73 -46.38
CA PHE A 305 4.53 -1.99 -44.96
C PHE A 305 3.77 -0.83 -44.30
N ASN A 306 4.21 0.41 -44.51
CA ASN A 306 3.58 1.59 -43.91
C ASN A 306 2.16 1.80 -44.44
N GLN A 307 1.95 1.60 -45.74
CA GLN A 307 0.62 1.63 -46.36
C GLN A 307 -0.30 0.58 -45.73
N LEU A 308 0.15 -0.67 -45.63
CA LEU A 308 -0.62 -1.76 -45.04
C LEU A 308 -0.87 -1.55 -43.55
N SER A 309 0.09 -0.99 -42.82
CA SER A 309 -0.08 -0.69 -41.40
C SER A 309 -1.17 0.36 -41.16
N GLN A 310 -1.35 1.31 -42.09
CA GLN A 310 -2.43 2.29 -42.02
C GLN A 310 -3.77 1.63 -42.35
N GLN A 311 -3.83 0.86 -43.43
CA GLN A 311 -5.04 0.15 -43.86
C GLN A 311 -5.57 -0.83 -42.81
N ASN A 312 -4.67 -1.54 -42.12
CA ASN A 312 -5.00 -2.53 -41.09
C ASN A 312 -5.03 -1.94 -39.66
N ASN A 313 -4.93 -0.62 -39.50
CA ASN A 313 -4.94 0.08 -38.21
C ASN A 313 -3.93 -0.48 -37.18
N MET A 314 -2.75 -0.90 -37.65
CA MET A 314 -1.68 -1.44 -36.80
C MET A 314 -0.91 -0.33 -36.05
N LYS A 315 -1.01 0.93 -36.52
CA LYS A 315 -0.33 2.11 -35.95
C LYS A 315 1.21 2.01 -35.91
N LEU A 316 1.82 1.18 -36.76
CA LEU A 316 3.26 0.98 -36.90
C LEU A 316 3.82 1.74 -38.11
N GLU A 317 4.99 2.34 -37.97
CA GLU A 317 5.69 3.00 -39.06
C GLU A 317 7.13 2.46 -39.15
N ALA A 318 7.42 1.68 -40.18
CA ALA A 318 8.76 1.20 -40.48
C ALA A 318 9.66 2.37 -40.91
N VAL A 319 10.76 2.54 -40.18
CA VAL A 319 11.77 3.57 -40.44
C VAL A 319 13.17 2.95 -40.49
N PHE A 320 14.06 3.58 -41.26
CA PHE A 320 15.46 3.20 -41.29
C PHE A 320 16.13 3.57 -39.97
N ASN A 321 16.99 2.68 -39.49
CA ASN A 321 17.81 2.96 -38.32
C ASN A 321 18.80 4.08 -38.66
N VAL A 322 18.77 5.18 -37.92
CA VAL A 322 19.78 6.24 -38.06
C VAL A 322 21.07 5.73 -37.42
N LYS A 323 22.19 5.77 -38.15
CA LYS A 323 23.49 5.39 -37.57
C LYS A 323 23.84 6.38 -36.46
N SER A 324 23.91 5.88 -35.23
CA SER A 324 24.40 6.58 -34.04
C SER A 324 25.45 5.73 -33.33
N SER A 325 26.24 6.33 -32.44
CA SER A 325 27.18 5.59 -31.57
C SER A 325 26.50 4.45 -30.80
N SER A 326 25.28 4.66 -30.32
CA SER A 326 24.46 3.63 -29.66
C SER A 326 24.08 2.46 -30.57
N THR A 327 23.95 2.67 -31.88
CA THR A 327 23.68 1.57 -32.82
C THR A 327 24.92 0.72 -33.09
N ASP A 328 26.12 1.30 -33.11
CA ASP A 328 27.37 0.56 -33.30
C ASP A 328 27.70 -0.32 -32.09
N GLU A 329 27.43 0.16 -30.88
CA GLU A 329 27.53 -0.63 -29.64
C GLU A 329 26.53 -1.80 -29.64
N ALA A 330 25.29 -1.56 -30.07
CA ALA A 330 24.30 -2.63 -30.22
C ALA A 330 24.75 -3.70 -31.23
N TYR A 331 25.40 -3.33 -32.34
CA TYR A 331 25.97 -4.29 -33.28
C TYR A 331 27.14 -5.08 -32.71
N LYS A 332 28.02 -4.44 -31.92
CA LYS A 332 29.11 -5.13 -31.21
C LYS A 332 28.56 -6.15 -30.22
N PHE A 333 27.60 -5.75 -29.39
CA PHE A 333 26.88 -6.65 -28.49
C PHE A 333 26.22 -7.80 -29.25
N MET A 334 25.52 -7.47 -30.33
CA MET A 334 25.02 -8.37 -31.39
C MET A 334 25.97 -9.53 -31.69
N ASN A 335 27.16 -9.13 -32.13
CA ASN A 335 28.20 -10.00 -32.62
C ASN A 335 28.82 -10.84 -31.48
N GLU A 336 29.06 -10.25 -30.31
CA GLU A 336 29.55 -10.95 -29.13
C GLU A 336 28.57 -12.04 -28.66
N GLN A 337 27.27 -11.71 -28.54
CA GLN A 337 26.23 -12.68 -28.18
C GLN A 337 26.11 -13.81 -29.21
N SER A 338 26.28 -13.52 -30.50
CA SER A 338 26.20 -14.55 -31.56
C SER A 338 27.27 -15.64 -31.44
N LYS A 339 28.42 -15.33 -30.81
CA LYS A 339 29.53 -16.27 -30.58
C LYS A 339 29.29 -17.18 -29.37
N LEU A 340 28.39 -16.81 -28.47
CA LEU A 340 28.06 -17.62 -27.30
C LEU A 340 27.13 -18.78 -27.67
N PRO A 341 27.22 -19.94 -26.97
CA PRO A 341 26.21 -20.99 -27.01
C PRO A 341 24.80 -20.45 -26.75
N LYS A 342 23.77 -20.98 -27.43
CA LYS A 342 22.39 -20.42 -27.40
C LYS A 342 21.83 -20.18 -25.99
N HIS A 343 22.02 -21.12 -25.07
CA HIS A 343 21.54 -21.03 -23.68
C HIS A 343 22.25 -19.97 -22.83
N LEU A 344 23.42 -19.48 -23.26
CA LEU A 344 24.18 -18.42 -22.58
C LEU A 344 23.93 -17.03 -23.19
N ARG A 345 23.12 -16.94 -24.24
CA ARG A 345 22.80 -15.67 -24.88
C ARG A 345 21.78 -14.91 -24.04
N GLN A 346 22.08 -13.65 -23.74
CA GLN A 346 21.20 -12.76 -22.97
C GLN A 346 19.88 -12.46 -23.69
N LEU A 347 19.82 -12.60 -25.01
CA LEU A 347 18.60 -12.41 -25.80
C LEU A 347 17.89 -13.74 -26.13
N SER A 348 18.24 -14.84 -25.45
CA SER A 348 17.53 -16.12 -25.60
C SER A 348 16.20 -16.11 -24.86
N PHE A 349 15.27 -16.95 -25.30
CA PHE A 349 13.96 -17.10 -24.69
C PHE A 349 14.03 -17.53 -23.21
N ILE A 350 14.95 -18.43 -22.85
CA ILE A 350 15.18 -18.81 -21.44
C ILE A 350 15.62 -17.63 -20.60
N HIS A 351 16.58 -16.84 -21.09
CA HIS A 351 17.05 -15.69 -20.33
C HIS A 351 15.90 -14.71 -20.10
N LEU A 352 15.06 -14.52 -21.12
CA LEU A 352 13.85 -13.71 -21.04
C LEU A 352 12.85 -14.24 -20.00
N GLN A 353 12.54 -15.53 -20.02
CA GLN A 353 11.68 -16.17 -19.03
C GLN A 353 12.27 -16.03 -17.62
N THR A 354 13.58 -16.21 -17.48
CA THR A 354 14.30 -16.09 -16.21
C THR A 354 14.22 -14.67 -15.67
N GLU A 355 14.55 -13.65 -16.48
CA GLU A 355 14.44 -12.23 -16.10
C GLU A 355 13.00 -11.87 -15.72
N THR A 356 12.02 -12.34 -16.50
CA THR A 356 10.60 -12.04 -16.25
C THR A 356 10.13 -12.68 -14.94
N MET A 357 10.53 -13.93 -14.68
CA MET A 357 10.25 -14.61 -13.41
C MET A 357 10.94 -13.92 -12.24
N GLN A 358 12.19 -13.50 -12.40
CA GLN A 358 12.95 -12.80 -11.36
C GLN A 358 12.33 -11.44 -11.03
N LYS A 359 11.89 -10.69 -12.05
CA LYS A 359 11.18 -9.42 -11.85
C LYS A 359 9.83 -9.61 -11.14
N LYS A 360 9.05 -10.63 -11.52
CA LYS A 360 7.82 -11.00 -10.79
C LYS A 360 8.10 -11.37 -9.34
N LEU A 361 9.20 -12.08 -9.07
CA LEU A 361 9.63 -12.45 -7.73
C LEU A 361 10.04 -11.23 -6.91
N GLU A 362 10.76 -10.27 -7.51
CA GLU A 362 11.11 -8.99 -6.88
C GLU A 362 9.87 -8.17 -6.53
N GLU A 363 8.92 -8.02 -7.47
CA GLU A 363 7.65 -7.33 -7.23
C GLU A 363 6.83 -8.00 -6.10
N GLN A 364 6.79 -9.34 -6.09
CA GLN A 364 6.14 -10.10 -5.03
C GLN A 364 6.85 -9.95 -3.68
N ASN A 365 8.18 -9.90 -3.66
CA ASN A 365 8.98 -9.65 -2.46
C ASN A 365 8.75 -8.24 -1.93
N GLU A 366 8.68 -7.22 -2.79
CA GLU A 366 8.33 -5.85 -2.38
C GLU A 366 6.92 -5.77 -1.77
N ALA A 367 5.94 -6.42 -2.40
CA ALA A 367 4.58 -6.51 -1.86
C ALA A 367 4.55 -7.20 -0.49
N THR A 368 5.29 -8.30 -0.34
CA THR A 368 5.40 -9.05 0.92
C THR A 368 6.08 -8.21 2.01
N ASN A 369 7.15 -7.48 1.68
CA ASN A 369 7.84 -6.59 2.61
C ASN A 369 6.92 -5.44 3.10
N LYS A 370 6.06 -4.89 2.24
CA LYS A 370 5.04 -3.90 2.66
C LYS A 370 4.06 -4.50 3.68
N VAL A 371 3.61 -5.74 3.47
CA VAL A 371 2.72 -6.44 4.42
C VAL A 371 3.43 -6.70 5.76
N ILE A 372 4.68 -7.18 5.74
CA ILE A 372 5.48 -7.41 6.95
C ILE A 372 5.66 -6.12 7.75
N ASN A 373 6.02 -5.02 7.09
CA ASN A 373 6.19 -3.73 7.75
C ASN A 373 4.88 -3.21 8.38
N THR A 374 3.75 -3.46 7.72
CA THR A 374 2.42 -3.12 8.27
C THR A 374 2.11 -3.97 9.50
N ARG A 375 2.38 -5.28 9.47
CA ARG A 375 2.21 -6.16 10.64
C ARG A 375 3.06 -5.71 11.82
N LYS A 376 4.34 -5.37 11.62
CA LYS A 376 5.22 -4.86 12.69
C LYS A 376 4.67 -3.59 13.34
N LYS A 377 4.13 -2.65 12.54
CA LYS A 377 3.48 -1.43 13.06
C LYS A 377 2.24 -1.77 13.90
N ASN A 378 1.43 -2.73 13.44
CA ASN A 378 0.25 -3.18 14.18
C ASN A 378 0.62 -3.89 15.48
N GLU A 379 1.66 -4.73 15.49
CA GLU A 379 2.18 -5.37 16.72
C GLU A 379 2.60 -4.33 17.76
N VAL A 380 3.33 -3.28 17.35
CA VAL A 380 3.70 -2.17 18.25
C VAL A 380 2.46 -1.45 18.79
N MET A 381 1.43 -1.25 17.96
CA MET A 381 0.18 -0.62 18.39
C MET A 381 -0.59 -1.51 19.38
N ILE A 382 -0.69 -2.81 19.12
CA ILE A 382 -1.33 -3.78 20.01
C ILE A 382 -0.59 -3.82 21.35
N GLN A 383 0.74 -3.83 21.36
CA GLN A 383 1.50 -3.82 22.61
C GLN A 383 1.23 -2.55 23.43
N LYS A 384 1.18 -1.38 22.78
CA LYS A 384 0.78 -0.13 23.47
C LYS A 384 -0.62 -0.21 24.07
N GLN A 385 -1.57 -0.81 23.34
CA GLN A 385 -2.94 -0.99 23.85
C GLN A 385 -2.99 -1.93 25.05
N ILE A 386 -2.20 -3.01 25.04
CA ILE A 386 -2.06 -3.93 26.18
C ILE A 386 -1.50 -3.17 27.38
N ASP A 387 -0.42 -2.42 27.21
CA ASP A 387 0.22 -1.66 28.29
C ASP A 387 -0.75 -0.61 28.90
N ASP A 388 -1.51 0.09 28.05
CA ASP A 388 -2.52 1.06 28.48
C ASP A 388 -3.68 0.39 29.22
N TYR A 389 -4.11 -0.79 28.77
CA TYR A 389 -5.15 -1.57 29.45
C TYR A 389 -4.68 -2.00 30.84
N SER A 390 -3.45 -2.52 30.98
CA SER A 390 -2.88 -2.90 32.27
C SER A 390 -2.76 -1.71 33.23
N LYS A 391 -2.40 -0.51 32.75
CA LYS A 391 -2.39 0.72 33.58
C LYS A 391 -3.79 1.09 34.08
N ARG A 392 -4.80 0.99 33.22
CA ARG A 392 -6.20 1.25 33.61
C ARG A 392 -6.70 0.23 34.62
N GLU A 393 -6.39 -1.04 34.42
CA GLU A 393 -6.77 -2.10 35.35
C GLU A 393 -6.17 -1.88 36.75
N ASN A 394 -4.88 -1.52 36.83
CA ASN A 394 -4.24 -1.18 38.10
C ASN A 394 -4.86 0.07 38.75
N SER A 395 -5.22 1.07 37.96
CA SER A 395 -5.89 2.27 38.46
C SER A 395 -7.28 1.94 39.03
N LEU A 396 -8.04 1.05 38.37
CA LEU A 396 -9.33 0.56 38.86
C LEU A 396 -9.19 -0.24 40.16
N LYS A 397 -8.19 -1.12 40.26
CA LYS A 397 -7.90 -1.85 41.50
C LYS A 397 -7.61 -0.88 42.67
N ASN A 398 -6.80 0.15 42.43
CA ASN A 398 -6.51 1.17 43.43
C ASN A 398 -7.76 1.96 43.84
N LEU A 399 -8.63 2.30 42.88
CA LEU A 399 -9.87 3.01 43.16
C LEU A 399 -10.84 2.15 44.01
N ASN A 400 -10.94 0.85 43.72
CA ASN A 400 -11.75 -0.07 44.51
C ASN A 400 -11.26 -0.14 45.97
N VAL A 401 -9.94 -0.20 46.21
CA VAL A 401 -9.39 -0.15 47.57
C VAL A 401 -9.73 1.16 48.28
N GLN A 402 -9.75 2.29 47.58
CA GLN A 402 -10.18 3.57 48.15
C GLN A 402 -11.67 3.60 48.50
N ILE A 403 -12.52 3.00 47.65
CA ILE A 403 -13.95 2.86 47.91
C ILE A 403 -14.17 2.02 49.18
N ASP A 404 -13.53 0.85 49.29
CA ASP A 404 -13.63 -0.02 50.47
C ASP A 404 -13.24 0.70 51.77
N ASN A 405 -12.14 1.46 51.75
CA ASN A 405 -11.69 2.26 52.89
C ASN A 405 -12.69 3.36 53.27
N THR A 406 -13.32 3.98 52.26
CA THR A 406 -14.33 5.02 52.47
C THR A 406 -15.60 4.41 53.08
N GLU A 407 -16.06 3.27 52.59
CA GLU A 407 -17.21 2.56 53.16
C GLU A 407 -16.98 2.14 54.61
N GLN A 408 -15.80 1.65 54.95
CA GLN A 408 -15.44 1.32 56.33
C GLN A 408 -15.46 2.56 57.24
N SER A 409 -14.93 3.69 56.75
CA SER A 409 -14.95 4.96 57.49
C SER A 409 -16.38 5.46 57.72
N LEU A 410 -17.25 5.33 56.72
CA LEU A 410 -18.65 5.73 56.79
C LEU A 410 -19.44 4.85 57.78
N LYS A 411 -19.17 3.54 57.82
CA LYS A 411 -19.73 2.63 58.85
C LYS A 411 -19.31 3.02 60.26
N ARG A 412 -18.06 3.46 60.47
CA ARG A 412 -17.60 3.94 61.78
C ARG A 412 -18.32 5.21 62.20
N LEU A 413 -18.40 6.20 61.31
CA LEU A 413 -19.11 7.46 61.56
C LEU A 413 -20.60 7.24 61.89
N ASN A 414 -21.30 6.37 61.15
CA ASN A 414 -22.70 6.03 61.45
C ASN A 414 -22.84 5.37 62.84
N THR A 415 -21.86 4.58 63.26
CA THR A 415 -21.84 3.95 64.59
C THR A 415 -21.65 5.00 65.69
N GLU A 416 -20.73 5.94 65.48
CA GLU A 416 -20.48 7.06 66.39
C GLU A 416 -21.71 7.97 66.50
N GLU A 417 -22.39 8.26 65.38
CA GLU A 417 -23.63 9.04 65.35
C GLU A 417 -24.74 8.35 66.17
N ALA A 418 -24.90 7.03 66.03
CA ALA A 418 -25.87 6.26 66.80
C ALA A 418 -25.57 6.32 68.31
N GLN A 419 -24.30 6.17 68.70
CA GLN A 419 -23.87 6.30 70.10
C GLN A 419 -24.10 7.70 70.66
N ALA A 420 -23.83 8.74 69.87
CA ALA A 420 -24.10 10.13 70.26
C ALA A 420 -25.60 10.38 70.47
N LYS A 421 -26.46 9.86 69.59
CA LYS A 421 -27.92 9.92 69.74
C LYS A 421 -28.40 9.22 71.02
N GLU A 422 -27.84 8.06 71.34
CA GLU A 422 -28.18 7.35 72.58
C GLU A 422 -27.78 8.14 73.83
N ARG A 423 -26.56 8.73 73.84
CA ARG A 423 -26.10 9.59 74.94
C ARG A 423 -27.01 10.81 75.13
N VAL A 424 -27.42 11.45 74.04
CA VAL A 424 -28.35 12.61 74.09
C VAL A 424 -29.70 12.18 74.67
N ASN A 425 -30.21 11.00 74.31
CA ASN A 425 -31.47 10.50 74.87
C ASN A 425 -31.37 10.20 76.37
N LYS A 426 -30.25 9.65 76.85
CA LYS A 426 -30.00 9.44 78.29
C LYS A 426 -29.99 10.76 79.06
N ILE A 427 -29.30 11.77 78.54
CA ILE A 427 -29.26 13.11 79.16
C ILE A 427 -30.65 13.71 79.27
N LYS A 428 -31.51 13.56 78.25
CA LYS A 428 -32.91 14.03 78.30
C LYS A 428 -33.74 13.31 79.36
N GLN A 429 -33.55 12.00 79.53
CA GLN A 429 -34.20 11.25 80.60
C GLN A 429 -33.74 11.72 81.98
N ASP A 430 -32.44 11.93 82.17
CA ASP A 430 -31.90 12.41 83.44
C ASP A 430 -32.44 13.80 83.79
N GLU A 431 -32.54 14.71 82.80
CA GLU A 431 -33.12 16.05 82.97
C GLU A 431 -34.58 15.98 83.44
N GLU A 432 -35.40 15.12 82.84
CA GLU A 432 -36.81 14.94 83.21
C GLU A 432 -36.97 14.37 84.63
N THR A 433 -36.10 13.42 84.98
CA THR A 433 -36.05 12.83 86.32
C THR A 433 -35.66 13.87 87.36
N HIS A 434 -34.74 14.78 87.03
CA HIS A 434 -34.33 15.88 87.90
C HIS A 434 -35.47 16.88 88.12
N LYS A 435 -36.21 17.26 87.07
CA LYS A 435 -37.40 18.14 87.19
C LYS A 435 -38.46 17.56 88.12
N GLN A 436 -38.75 16.26 88.00
CA GLN A 436 -39.68 15.55 88.88
C GLN A 436 -39.23 15.60 90.35
N SER A 437 -37.93 15.42 90.61
CA SER A 437 -37.39 15.47 91.97
C SER A 437 -37.49 16.87 92.61
N ILE A 438 -37.34 17.93 91.82
CA ILE A 438 -37.49 19.32 92.28
C ILE A 438 -38.95 19.60 92.69
N ILE A 439 -39.92 19.16 91.88
CA ILE A 439 -41.36 19.33 92.18
C ILE A 439 -41.73 18.65 93.51
N GLN A 440 -41.26 17.42 93.73
CA GLN A 440 -41.51 16.68 94.98
C GLN A 440 -40.89 17.37 96.22
N PHE A 441 -39.74 18.02 96.04
CA PHE A 441 -39.07 18.77 97.11
C PHE A 441 -39.87 20.03 97.48
N GLU A 442 -40.40 20.76 96.50
CA GLU A 442 -41.22 21.95 96.74
C GLU A 442 -42.54 21.65 97.45
N GLU A 443 -43.20 20.52 97.13
CA GLU A 443 -44.42 20.08 97.80
C GLU A 443 -44.18 19.76 99.29
N LYS A 444 -43.10 19.03 99.61
CA LYS A 444 -42.72 18.74 101.00
C LYS A 444 -42.42 19.99 101.82
N GLN A 445 -41.79 20.99 101.22
CA GLN A 445 -41.52 22.28 101.87
C GLN A 445 -42.83 23.01 102.23
N LYS A 446 -43.79 23.09 101.30
CA LYS A 446 -45.10 23.73 101.53
C LYS A 446 -45.87 23.07 102.68
N GLU A 447 -45.80 21.75 102.77
CA GLU A 447 -46.49 20.98 103.81
C GLU A 447 -45.85 21.14 105.19
N SER A 448 -44.51 21.20 105.24
CA SER A 448 -43.76 21.49 106.47
C SER A 448 -44.04 22.89 107.02
N ILE A 449 -44.08 23.90 106.13
CA ILE A 449 -44.41 25.28 106.51
C ILE A 449 -45.83 25.38 107.07
N LYS A 450 -46.82 24.76 106.42
CA LYS A 450 -48.23 24.74 106.91
C LYS A 450 -48.35 24.16 108.33
N LYS A 451 -47.61 23.08 108.61
CA LYS A 451 -47.63 22.41 109.91
C LYS A 451 -47.02 23.28 111.01
N PHE A 452 -45.91 23.95 110.70
CA PHE A 452 -45.26 24.90 111.60
C PHE A 452 -46.16 26.09 111.96
N THR A 453 -46.86 26.69 110.98
CA THR A 453 -47.74 27.84 111.23
C THR A 453 -48.89 27.49 112.17
N LEU A 454 -49.49 26.30 112.01
CA LEU A 454 -50.63 25.85 112.81
C LEU A 454 -50.25 25.64 114.29
N GLU A 455 -49.11 24.98 114.54
CA GLU A 455 -48.62 24.72 115.90
C GLU A 455 -48.19 26.03 116.61
N TYR A 456 -47.57 26.96 115.88
CA TYR A 456 -47.07 28.22 116.43
C TYR A 456 -48.21 29.18 116.84
N PHE A 457 -49.24 29.33 116.00
CA PHE A 457 -50.39 30.18 116.32
C PHE A 457 -51.22 29.66 117.49
N THR A 458 -51.35 28.33 117.62
CA THR A 458 -52.09 27.70 118.74
C THR A 458 -51.41 28.00 120.07
N LYS A 459 -50.06 27.94 120.12
CA LYS A 459 -49.26 28.18 121.32
C LYS A 459 -49.32 29.64 121.80
N ILE A 460 -49.29 30.60 120.87
CA ILE A 460 -49.42 32.03 121.18
C ILE A 460 -50.82 32.34 121.75
N PHE A 461 -51.87 31.73 121.20
CA PHE A 461 -53.24 31.97 121.66
C PHE A 461 -53.47 31.49 123.10
N ASP A 462 -52.90 30.34 123.48
CA ASP A 462 -53.00 29.81 124.85
C ASP A 462 -52.20 30.64 125.86
N GLU A 463 -51.02 31.15 125.48
CA GLU A 463 -50.21 32.04 126.33
C GLU A 463 -50.90 33.40 126.54
N MET A 464 -51.49 33.98 125.49
CA MET A 464 -52.25 35.24 125.61
C MET A 464 -53.49 35.09 126.49
N LYS A 465 -54.18 33.95 126.42
CA LYS A 465 -55.35 33.65 127.27
C LYS A 465 -54.97 33.55 128.75
N THR A 466 -53.79 32.98 129.05
CA THR A 466 -53.25 32.85 130.40
C THR A 466 -52.84 34.21 130.98
N LEU A 467 -52.21 35.06 130.18
CA LEU A 467 -51.84 36.44 130.56
C LEU A 467 -53.06 37.32 130.82
N TYR A 468 -54.12 37.18 130.01
CA TYR A 468 -55.37 37.95 130.16
C TYR A 468 -56.12 37.61 131.46
N GLN A 469 -56.02 36.37 131.94
CA GLN A 469 -56.62 35.95 133.23
C GLN A 469 -55.79 36.40 134.44
N GLN A 470 -54.48 36.55 134.30
CA GLN A 470 -53.58 36.98 135.40
C GLN A 470 -53.66 38.49 135.67
N VAL A 471 -53.95 39.32 134.66
CA VAL A 471 -54.03 40.79 134.79
C VAL A 471 -55.36 41.28 135.40
N LEU A 472 -56.44 40.52 135.30
CA LEU A 472 -57.79 40.96 135.74
C LEU A 472 -58.18 40.55 137.17
N GLY A 473 -57.34 39.78 137.90
CA GLY A 473 -57.70 39.21 139.21
C GLY A 473 -57.04 39.82 140.46
N LEU A 474 -55.99 40.66 140.31
CA LEU A 474 -55.19 41.19 141.43
C LEU A 474 -55.22 42.72 141.50
N LYS A 475 -56.43 43.31 141.55
CA LYS A 475 -56.64 44.77 141.53
C LYS A 475 -57.13 45.41 142.86
N PRO A 476 -57.27 44.74 144.02
CA PRO A 476 -56.95 45.45 145.27
C PRO A 476 -56.63 44.56 146.51
N PHE A 477 -55.35 44.39 146.85
CA PHE A 477 -54.90 44.05 148.21
C PHE A 477 -53.72 44.91 148.68
N PHE A 478 -53.43 46.00 147.95
CA PHE A 478 -52.19 46.76 148.10
C PHE A 478 -52.29 48.10 148.84
N ASP A 479 -53.31 48.31 149.68
CA ASP A 479 -53.24 49.40 150.66
C ASP A 479 -53.75 48.99 152.05
N ARG A 480 -52.99 48.07 152.65
CA ARG A 480 -52.90 47.87 154.10
C ARG A 480 -51.84 48.86 154.65
N ASN A 481 -52.31 49.89 155.36
CA ASN A 481 -51.61 50.67 156.39
C ASN A 481 -50.86 51.96 155.97
N LEU A 482 -51.58 53.09 155.97
CA LEU A 482 -51.12 54.31 156.63
C LEU A 482 -51.98 54.56 157.88
N LYS A 483 -51.29 54.64 159.02
CA LYS A 483 -51.80 54.56 160.40
C LYS A 483 -51.95 55.96 161.01
N GLN A 484 -52.95 56.06 161.89
CA GLN A 484 -53.08 56.99 163.03
C GLN A 484 -53.64 58.41 162.78
N ASN A 485 -54.96 58.56 162.94
CA ASN A 485 -55.45 59.44 164.01
C ASN A 485 -56.77 58.97 164.63
N ARG A 486 -56.79 58.96 165.96
CA ARG A 486 -57.91 58.57 166.81
C ARG A 486 -58.96 59.69 166.83
N LEU A 487 -59.95 59.60 165.96
CA LEU A 487 -61.28 60.18 166.11
C LEU A 487 -62.19 59.47 165.12
N GLY A 488 -63.00 58.54 165.63
CA GLY A 488 -63.82 57.65 164.83
C GLY A 488 -63.37 56.20 164.96
N LYS A 489 -64.05 55.43 165.81
CA LYS A 489 -64.20 53.99 165.60
C LYS A 489 -64.90 53.83 164.24
N VAL A 490 -64.14 53.88 163.12
CA VAL A 490 -64.49 53.78 161.66
C VAL A 490 -63.50 54.65 160.79
N PHE A 491 -62.83 54.08 159.75
CA PHE A 491 -62.22 54.66 158.47
C PHE A 491 -60.81 55.41 158.29
N PHE A 492 -60.08 55.07 157.15
CA PHE A 492 -59.33 55.84 156.04
C PHE A 492 -57.80 56.32 155.91
N LYS A 493 -57.17 56.03 154.71
CA LYS A 493 -56.31 56.81 153.69
C LYS A 493 -54.73 56.72 153.44
N ASN A 494 -54.34 56.21 152.22
CA ASN A 494 -53.43 56.64 151.06
C ASN A 494 -51.90 56.99 151.21
N ASP A 495 -50.92 56.81 150.27
CA ASP A 495 -50.85 56.41 148.82
C ASP A 495 -49.38 56.23 148.24
N LEU A 496 -49.25 55.40 147.18
CA LEU A 496 -48.48 55.50 145.90
C LEU A 496 -47.08 54.87 145.59
N LEU A 497 -47.06 54.16 144.45
CA LEU A 497 -46.02 53.45 143.67
C LEU A 497 -45.17 54.37 142.76
N ASP A 498 -43.96 53.94 142.39
CA ASP A 498 -43.10 54.59 141.38
C ASP A 498 -43.05 53.81 140.05
N GLU A 499 -43.44 54.48 138.96
CA GLU A 499 -43.63 53.99 137.59
C GLU A 499 -42.31 53.86 136.79
N GLU A 500 -41.19 54.44 137.25
CA GLU A 500 -39.93 54.46 136.50
C GLU A 500 -39.24 53.08 136.40
N GLU A 501 -39.40 52.22 137.42
CA GLU A 501 -38.78 50.89 137.43
C GLU A 501 -39.47 49.92 136.46
N PHE A 502 -40.78 50.07 136.27
CA PHE A 502 -41.57 49.26 135.34
C PHE A 502 -41.23 49.61 133.88
N ASP A 503 -41.14 50.90 133.56
CA ASP A 503 -40.90 51.37 132.19
C ASP A 503 -39.47 51.06 131.71
N SER A 504 -38.51 51.02 132.64
CA SER A 504 -37.12 50.66 132.36
C SER A 504 -36.95 49.17 132.01
N ARG A 505 -37.64 48.26 132.72
CA ARG A 505 -37.60 46.81 132.44
C ARG A 505 -38.29 46.41 131.14
N VAL A 506 -39.37 47.11 130.76
CA VAL A 506 -40.05 46.87 129.48
C VAL A 506 -39.19 47.32 128.30
N LYS A 507 -38.48 48.46 128.41
CA LYS A 507 -37.57 48.95 127.36
C LYS A 507 -36.34 48.04 127.15
N GLU A 508 -35.85 47.37 128.21
CA GLU A 508 -34.71 46.45 128.12
C GLU A 508 -35.04 45.13 127.40
N ILE A 509 -36.29 44.62 127.55
CA ILE A 509 -36.77 43.40 126.89
C ILE A 509 -37.03 43.63 125.39
N VAL A 510 -37.53 44.81 125.00
CA VAL A 510 -37.80 45.14 123.59
C VAL A 510 -36.50 45.41 122.80
N ARG A 511 -35.45 45.92 123.47
CA ARG A 511 -34.13 46.14 122.85
C ARG A 511 -33.32 44.87 122.64
N THR A 512 -33.43 43.89 123.53
CA THR A 512 -32.60 42.67 123.47
C THR A 512 -33.11 41.59 122.52
N LYS A 513 -34.38 41.65 122.07
CA LYS A 513 -34.96 40.62 121.19
C LYS A 513 -35.25 41.04 119.74
N SER A 514 -35.03 42.30 119.36
CA SER A 514 -35.31 42.77 118.00
C SER A 514 -34.15 42.61 117.01
N THR A 515 -32.90 42.54 117.47
CA THR A 515 -31.73 42.48 116.59
C THR A 515 -31.58 41.13 115.89
N SER A 516 -31.83 40.03 116.60
CA SER A 516 -31.71 38.66 116.05
C SER A 516 -32.85 38.29 115.08
N VAL A 517 -34.00 38.98 115.15
CA VAL A 517 -35.11 38.80 114.20
C VAL A 517 -34.90 39.59 112.90
N LEU A 518 -34.21 40.73 112.97
CA LEU A 518 -33.84 41.54 111.79
C LEU A 518 -32.68 40.94 110.99
N GLU A 519 -31.71 40.28 111.64
CA GLU A 519 -30.61 39.61 110.94
C GLU A 519 -31.05 38.31 110.24
N LEU A 520 -32.02 37.57 110.80
CA LEU A 520 -32.59 36.38 110.15
C LEU A 520 -33.41 36.73 108.90
N TYR A 521 -34.02 37.91 108.86
CA TYR A 521 -34.76 38.40 107.68
C TYR A 521 -33.81 38.79 106.53
N ASN A 522 -32.60 39.27 106.85
CA ASN A 522 -31.58 39.62 105.85
C ASN A 522 -30.76 38.41 105.36
N SER A 523 -30.77 37.27 106.07
CA SER A 523 -30.04 36.07 105.65
C SER A 523 -30.84 35.15 104.70
N ILE A 524 -32.12 35.43 104.46
CA ILE A 524 -32.98 34.63 103.57
C ILE A 524 -32.85 35.09 102.10
N ASP A 525 -32.19 36.22 101.81
CA ASP A 525 -32.08 36.79 100.47
C ASP A 525 -30.83 36.33 99.67
N ARG A 526 -30.30 35.13 99.93
CA ARG A 526 -29.15 34.59 99.20
C ARG A 526 -29.31 33.13 98.77
N HIS A 527 -30.29 32.86 97.93
CA HIS A 527 -30.24 31.75 96.97
C HIS A 527 -31.10 32.08 95.74
N TYR A 528 -30.54 32.81 94.77
CA TYR A 528 -31.18 33.03 93.47
C TYR A 528 -30.22 32.83 92.30
N ASP A 529 -30.75 32.17 91.27
CA ASP A 529 -30.09 31.64 90.08
C ASP A 529 -29.51 32.76 89.19
N LYS A 530 -28.30 32.53 88.66
CA LYS A 530 -27.48 33.51 87.93
C LYS A 530 -27.98 33.87 86.53
N ASN A 531 -29.09 33.29 86.07
CA ASN A 531 -29.51 33.35 84.67
C ASN A 531 -30.88 34.01 84.40
N ASP A 532 -31.56 34.56 85.42
CA ASP A 532 -32.84 35.25 85.22
C ASP A 532 -32.62 36.71 84.75
N LYS A 533 -32.48 36.87 83.43
CA LYS A 533 -32.31 38.18 82.76
C LYS A 533 -33.52 39.11 82.92
N GLU A 534 -34.69 38.57 83.24
CA GLU A 534 -35.91 39.37 83.38
C GLU A 534 -35.99 40.00 84.78
N LEU A 535 -35.50 39.30 85.80
CA LEU A 535 -35.32 39.84 87.15
C LEU A 535 -34.21 40.90 87.19
N GLU A 536 -33.05 40.65 86.55
CA GLU A 536 -31.96 41.63 86.47
C GLU A 536 -32.42 42.99 85.91
N ALA A 537 -33.27 42.97 84.89
CA ALA A 537 -33.85 44.17 84.29
C ALA A 537 -34.82 44.90 85.24
N ARG A 538 -35.59 44.18 86.06
CA ARG A 538 -36.50 44.77 87.06
C ARG A 538 -35.73 45.35 88.25
N THR A 539 -34.72 44.64 88.73
CA THR A 539 -33.88 45.08 89.85
C THR A 539 -33.10 46.32 89.48
N LYS A 540 -32.42 46.36 88.31
CA LYS A 540 -31.74 47.57 87.80
C LYS A 540 -32.67 48.79 87.75
N LYS A 541 -33.93 48.59 87.35
CA LYS A 541 -34.94 49.65 87.25
C LYS A 541 -35.41 50.15 88.63
N TRP A 542 -35.45 49.27 89.63
CA TRP A 542 -35.76 49.61 91.03
C TRP A 542 -34.58 50.30 91.72
N THR A 543 -33.36 49.80 91.55
CA THR A 543 -32.15 50.40 92.13
C THR A 543 -31.92 51.81 91.60
N GLN A 544 -32.18 52.06 90.31
CA GLN A 544 -32.11 53.41 89.74
C GLN A 544 -33.19 54.37 90.30
N LYS A 545 -34.38 53.86 90.65
CA LYS A 545 -35.41 54.67 91.31
C LYS A 545 -35.05 54.96 92.77
N GLU A 546 -34.50 54.00 93.48
CA GLU A 546 -34.08 54.14 94.87
C GLU A 546 -32.86 55.04 95.02
N VAL A 547 -31.87 54.94 94.12
CA VAL A 547 -30.71 55.85 94.08
C VAL A 547 -31.15 57.28 93.77
N LYS A 548 -32.09 57.48 92.84
CA LYS A 548 -32.67 58.82 92.57
C LYS A 548 -33.48 59.35 93.76
N HIS A 549 -34.20 58.49 94.47
CA HIS A 549 -34.97 58.85 95.67
C HIS A 549 -34.07 59.19 96.87
N ARG A 550 -32.92 58.51 97.02
CA ARG A 550 -31.93 58.79 98.09
C ARG A 550 -31.08 60.01 97.80
N ALA A 551 -30.70 60.23 96.53
CA ALA A 551 -30.02 61.45 96.09
C ALA A 551 -30.91 62.69 96.23
N ALA A 552 -32.23 62.58 96.00
CA ALA A 552 -33.20 63.65 96.25
C ALA A 552 -33.38 63.99 97.74
N ASN A 553 -32.96 63.09 98.65
CA ASN A 553 -33.18 63.20 100.09
C ASN A 553 -31.88 63.36 100.91
N ASN A 554 -30.73 63.69 100.28
CA ASN A 554 -29.44 63.98 100.94
C ASN A 554 -28.99 62.92 101.97
N ARG A 555 -29.27 61.63 101.71
CA ARG A 555 -28.82 60.52 102.55
C ARG A 555 -27.68 59.77 101.89
N THR A 556 -26.46 60.28 102.07
CA THR A 556 -25.21 59.60 101.70
C THR A 556 -24.54 59.07 102.97
N SER A 557 -24.70 57.77 103.25
CA SER A 557 -23.82 57.06 104.18
C SER A 557 -23.41 55.74 103.53
N GLU A 558 -22.14 55.68 103.18
CA GLU A 558 -21.47 54.54 102.56
C GLU A 558 -21.53 53.32 103.48
N ASN A 559 -21.96 52.18 102.94
CA ASN A 559 -21.48 50.88 103.39
C ASN A 559 -21.33 49.94 102.18
N GLU A 560 -20.07 49.66 101.89
CA GLU A 560 -19.48 48.44 101.32
C GLU A 560 -20.43 47.46 100.61
N PHE A 561 -20.64 47.58 99.29
CA PHE A 561 -20.95 46.39 98.44
C PHE A 561 -20.81 46.64 96.92
N THR A 562 -20.12 47.70 96.47
CA THR A 562 -20.05 48.05 95.04
C THR A 562 -18.72 47.74 94.35
N HIS A 563 -17.75 47.09 95.01
CA HIS A 563 -16.42 46.92 94.42
C HIS A 563 -16.19 45.68 93.53
N PHE A 564 -17.21 44.85 93.26
CA PHE A 564 -16.98 43.55 92.59
C PHE A 564 -17.89 43.19 91.40
N LEU A 565 -18.50 44.16 90.71
CA LEU A 565 -19.22 43.87 89.47
C LEU A 565 -18.94 44.91 88.38
N ASP A 566 -17.72 44.87 87.83
CA ASP A 566 -17.49 45.36 86.46
C ASP A 566 -16.61 44.37 85.69
N ARG A 567 -17.25 43.60 84.81
CA ARG A 567 -16.62 42.82 83.73
C ARG A 567 -17.40 43.14 82.46
N SER A 568 -16.82 43.95 81.59
CA SER A 568 -17.23 44.06 80.20
C SER A 568 -16.36 43.15 79.32
N ALA A 569 -17.00 42.22 78.61
CA ALA A 569 -16.46 41.56 77.42
C ALA A 569 -17.05 42.19 76.15
N PRO A 570 -16.34 42.20 75.01
CA PRO A 570 -16.97 42.23 73.68
C PRO A 570 -16.63 40.93 72.93
N GLU A 571 -17.61 40.15 72.47
CA GLU A 571 -18.50 40.30 71.30
C GLU A 571 -17.93 39.81 69.96
N SER A 572 -18.80 39.04 69.31
CA SER A 572 -18.78 38.40 67.98
C SER A 572 -18.57 39.37 66.80
N ARG A 573 -18.26 38.98 65.56
CA ARG A 573 -19.14 38.30 64.56
C ARG A 573 -18.42 38.26 63.15
N PRO A 574 -19.05 37.85 62.01
CA PRO A 574 -18.45 36.99 60.97
C PRO A 574 -18.30 37.68 59.59
N THR A 575 -17.93 36.95 58.52
CA THR A 575 -18.66 36.86 57.22
C THR A 575 -17.85 36.17 56.10
N ASN A 576 -18.55 35.31 55.33
CA ASN A 576 -18.63 35.15 53.85
C ASN A 576 -17.38 35.38 52.95
N SER A 577 -17.21 34.83 51.75
CA SER A 577 -17.85 33.81 50.90
C SER A 577 -17.11 33.86 49.55
N GLN A 578 -17.19 32.77 48.77
CA GLN A 578 -17.11 32.72 47.30
C GLN A 578 -15.75 32.69 46.54
N SER A 579 -15.54 31.51 45.92
CA SER A 579 -15.46 31.27 44.47
C SER A 579 -14.10 31.11 43.75
N ARG A 580 -13.91 29.87 43.28
CA ARG A 580 -13.42 29.38 41.96
C ARG A 580 -12.43 30.26 41.15
N LYS A 581 -11.27 29.67 40.79
CA LYS A 581 -10.93 29.16 39.43
C LYS A 581 -9.49 28.60 39.36
N ASN A 582 -9.34 27.51 38.58
CA ASN A 582 -8.08 26.88 38.18
C ASN A 582 -7.31 27.67 37.11
N LYS A 583 -5.96 27.55 37.13
CA LYS A 583 -5.01 27.24 36.02
C LYS A 583 -3.58 27.52 36.53
N TYR A 584 -2.69 26.54 36.68
CA TYR A 584 -1.75 26.05 35.65
C TYR A 584 -1.13 27.16 34.79
N ASP A 585 0.14 27.45 35.10
CA ASP A 585 1.24 27.51 34.12
C ASP A 585 2.03 26.19 34.19
#